data_AF-A0A1A3MZ72-F1
#
_entry.id   AF-A0A1A3MZ72-F1
#
_cell.length_a   1.000
_cell.length_b   1.000
_cell.length_c   1.000
_cell.angle_alpha   90.00
_cell.angle_beta   90.00
_cell.angle_gamma   90.00
#
_symmetry.space_group_name_H-M   'P 1'
#
loop_
_entity.id
_entity.type
_entity.pdbx_description
1 polymer ?
#
loop_
_entity_poly.entity_id
_entity_poly.type
_entity_poly.pdbx_seq_one_letter_code
_entity_poly.pdbx_strand_id
1 'polypeptide(L)'
;MTRVIVKLQPTDKAWLVLIAYVLAVNITLREQLSSAMDRYLKAHRWTFEAVLLAVYAHLSNKVPDRYDPIHLGFVGLVKLLRRHPAITIIDD
;
A
#
# COMPACT_ATOMS: atom_id res chain seq x y z
N MET A 1 -25.51 -26.74 6.85
CA MET A 1 -24.68 -25.52 6.95
C MET A 1 -23.26 -25.88 6.56
N THR A 2 -22.84 -25.52 5.35
CA THR A 2 -21.50 -25.86 4.84
C THR A 2 -20.47 -24.90 5.43
N ARG A 3 -19.50 -25.39 6.19
CA ARG A 3 -18.35 -24.59 6.63
C ARG A 3 -17.43 -24.36 5.43
N VAL A 4 -17.33 -23.12 4.96
CA VAL A 4 -16.28 -22.71 4.04
C VAL A 4 -15.06 -22.35 4.90
N ILE A 5 -14.02 -23.20 4.85
CA ILE A 5 -12.73 -22.89 5.49
C ILE A 5 -11.90 -22.13 4.44
N VAL A 6 -11.80 -20.81 4.58
CA VAL A 6 -10.94 -19.99 3.73
C VAL A 6 -9.52 -20.00 4.30
N LYS A 7 -8.57 -20.55 3.54
CA LYS A 7 -7.15 -20.47 3.88
C LYS A 7 -6.62 -19.09 3.43
N LEU A 8 -6.24 -18.25 4.38
CA LEU A 8 -5.65 -16.93 4.10
C LEU A 8 -4.31 -17.07 3.37
N GLN A 9 -4.18 -16.37 2.25
CA GLN A 9 -2.92 -16.24 1.52
C GLN A 9 -1.96 -15.30 2.28
N PRO A 10 -0.63 -15.39 2.04
CA PRO A 10 0.34 -14.48 2.65
C PRO A 10 -0.01 -12.99 2.46
N THR A 11 -0.52 -12.63 1.28
CA THR A 11 -0.96 -11.26 0.95
C THR A 11 -2.20 -10.82 1.73
N ASP A 12 -3.14 -11.72 2.02
CA ASP A 12 -4.30 -11.41 2.87
C ASP A 12 -3.83 -11.04 4.29
N LYS A 13 -2.84 -11.78 4.80
CA LYS A 13 -2.23 -11.46 6.10
C LYS A 13 -1.50 -10.12 6.07
N ALA A 14 -0.81 -9.79 4.98
CA ALA A 14 -0.15 -8.50 4.82
C ALA A 14 -1.16 -7.33 4.89
N TRP A 15 -2.33 -7.50 4.27
CA TRP A 15 -3.43 -6.52 4.40
C TRP A 15 -3.93 -6.39 5.84
N LEU A 16 -4.12 -7.51 6.55
CA LEU A 16 -4.51 -7.47 7.96
C LEU A 16 -3.46 -6.77 8.84
N VAL A 17 -2.18 -7.00 8.59
CA VAL A 17 -1.07 -6.32 9.27
C VAL A 17 -1.09 -4.82 8.99
N LEU A 18 -1.32 -4.41 7.74
CA LEU A 18 -1.45 -2.99 7.38
C LEU A 18 -2.61 -2.32 8.13
N ILE A 19 -3.78 -2.97 8.19
CA ILE A 19 -4.94 -2.46 8.94
C ILE A 19 -4.59 -2.32 10.42
N ALA A 20 -3.99 -3.35 11.03
CA ALA A 20 -3.59 -3.33 12.42
C ALA A 20 -2.58 -2.21 12.70
N TYR A 21 -1.61 -2.00 11.82
CA TYR A 21 -0.65 -0.91 11.91
C TYR A 21 -1.33 0.46 11.86
N VAL A 22 -2.20 0.69 10.87
CA VAL A 22 -2.93 1.96 10.73
C VAL A 22 -3.76 2.25 11.98
N LEU A 23 -4.43 1.24 12.54
CA LEU A 23 -5.19 1.39 13.79
C LEU A 23 -4.27 1.73 14.97
N ALA A 24 -3.18 0.98 15.14
CA ALA A 24 -2.21 1.19 16.23
C ALA A 24 -1.63 2.61 16.19
N VAL A 25 -1.23 3.10 15.01
CA VAL A 25 -0.68 4.45 14.85
C VAL A 25 -1.72 5.51 15.21
N ASN A 26 -2.96 5.36 14.77
CA ASN A 26 -4.02 6.33 15.06
C ASN A 26 -4.41 6.42 16.54
N ILE A 27 -4.14 5.39 17.35
CA ILE A 27 -4.47 5.40 18.78
C ILE A 27 -3.26 5.69 19.68
N THR A 28 -2.04 5.42 19.21
CA THR A 28 -0.82 5.55 20.04
C THR A 28 -0.05 6.84 19.81
N LEU A 29 -0.08 7.42 18.60
CA LEU A 29 0.63 8.66 18.32
C LEU A 29 -0.18 9.90 18.74
N ARG A 30 0.54 10.97 19.12
CA ARG A 30 -0.08 12.26 19.47
C ARG A 30 -0.83 12.90 18.31
N GLU A 31 -0.31 12.72 17.09
CA GLU A 31 -0.99 13.12 15.85
C GLU A 31 -1.48 11.86 15.15
N GLN A 32 -2.78 11.81 14.88
CA GLN A 32 -3.41 10.71 14.13
C GLN A 32 -3.03 10.78 12.64
N LEU A 33 -3.02 9.64 11.95
CA LEU A 33 -2.77 9.62 10.50
C LEU A 33 -3.80 10.44 9.73
N SER A 34 -5.06 10.41 10.15
CA SER A 34 -6.14 11.23 9.58
C SER A 34 -5.87 12.73 9.78
N SER A 35 -5.51 13.15 10.99
CA SER A 35 -5.19 14.56 11.28
C SER A 35 -3.94 15.04 10.56
N ALA A 36 -2.91 14.18 10.42
CA ALA A 36 -1.75 14.47 9.61
C ALA A 36 -2.14 14.68 8.14
N MET A 37 -3.03 13.83 7.60
CA MET A 37 -3.56 14.01 6.25
C MET A 37 -4.32 15.32 6.10
N ASP A 38 -5.13 15.73 7.07
CA ASP A 38 -5.80 17.05 7.05
C ASP A 38 -4.79 18.18 6.99
N ARG A 39 -3.72 18.12 7.78
CA ARG A 39 -2.63 19.10 7.77
C ARG A 39 -1.92 19.14 6.42
N TYR A 40 -1.66 17.98 5.81
CA TYR A 40 -1.05 17.91 4.48
C TYR A 40 -1.97 18.46 3.39
N LEU A 41 -3.26 18.14 3.42
CA LEU A 41 -4.24 18.68 2.48
C LEU A 41 -4.41 20.19 2.64
N LYS A 42 -4.27 20.74 3.85
CA LYS A 42 -4.27 22.20 4.07
C LYS A 42 -3.03 22.87 3.47
N ALA A 43 -1.85 22.25 3.60
CA ALA A 43 -0.59 22.84 3.13
C ALA A 43 -0.35 22.65 1.62
N HIS A 44 -0.67 21.46 1.09
CA HIS A 44 -0.31 21.03 -0.27
C HIS A 44 -1.46 20.25 -0.94
N ARG A 45 -2.66 20.83 -0.89
CA ARG A 45 -3.92 20.19 -1.32
C ARG A 45 -3.81 19.38 -2.61
N TRP A 46 -3.40 20.04 -3.70
CA TRP A 46 -3.36 19.44 -5.03
C TRP A 46 -2.42 18.23 -5.09
N THR A 47 -1.26 18.32 -4.44
CA THR A 47 -0.28 17.23 -4.42
C THR A 47 -0.86 16.00 -3.72
N PHE A 48 -1.46 16.19 -2.54
CA PHE A 48 -2.00 15.06 -1.78
C PHE A 48 -3.30 14.52 -2.39
N GLU A 49 -4.17 15.36 -2.96
CA GLU A 49 -5.33 14.89 -3.74
C GLU A 49 -4.89 14.05 -4.95
N ALA A 50 -3.86 14.47 -5.67
CA ALA A 50 -3.31 13.70 -6.78
C ALA A 50 -2.72 12.35 -6.33
N VAL A 51 -2.01 12.32 -5.20
CA VAL A 51 -1.48 11.07 -4.62
C VAL A 51 -2.62 10.15 -4.19
N LEU A 52 -3.64 10.66 -3.51
CA LEU A 52 -4.80 9.86 -3.10
C LEU A 52 -5.54 9.30 -4.31
N LEU A 53 -5.74 10.10 -5.36
CA LEU A 53 -6.34 9.65 -6.61
C LEU A 53 -5.50 8.56 -7.28
N ALA A 54 -4.18 8.71 -7.34
CA ALA A 54 -3.29 7.72 -7.91
C ALA A 54 -3.32 6.39 -7.13
N VAL A 55 -3.26 6.45 -5.79
CA VAL A 55 -3.36 5.27 -4.93
C VAL A 55 -4.72 4.57 -5.09
N TYR A 56 -5.81 5.34 -5.11
CA TYR A 56 -7.13 4.80 -5.36
C TYR A 56 -7.21 4.12 -6.73
N ALA A 57 -6.73 4.77 -7.78
CA ALA A 57 -6.76 4.25 -9.13
C ALA A 57 -5.95 2.95 -9.26
N HIS A 58 -4.76 2.89 -8.64
CA HIS A 58 -3.91 1.71 -8.58
C HIS A 58 -4.61 0.55 -7.84
N LEU A 59 -5.03 0.76 -6.59
CA LEU A 59 -5.60 -0.31 -5.76
C LEU A 59 -6.95 -0.82 -6.27
N SER A 60 -7.69 0.00 -7.02
CA SER A 60 -8.95 -0.39 -7.63
C SER A 60 -8.82 -0.90 -9.07
N ASN A 61 -7.59 -1.09 -9.57
CA ASN A 61 -7.30 -1.52 -10.94
C ASN A 61 -8.02 -0.69 -12.03
N LYS A 62 -8.20 0.61 -11.77
CA LYS A 62 -8.90 1.52 -12.69
C LYS A 62 -8.02 2.00 -13.85
N VAL A 63 -6.71 1.86 -13.72
CA VAL A 63 -5.73 2.24 -14.73
C VAL A 63 -5.02 0.98 -15.20
N PRO A 64 -4.91 0.75 -16.53
CA PRO A 64 -4.12 -0.37 -17.04
C PRO A 64 -2.65 -0.27 -16.59
N ASP A 65 -2.03 -1.39 -16.23
CA ASP A 65 -0.66 -1.47 -15.66
C ASP A 65 0.40 -0.65 -16.41
N ARG A 66 0.29 -0.58 -17.75
CA ARG A 66 1.19 0.20 -18.61
C ARG A 66 1.20 1.71 -18.34
N TYR A 67 0.15 2.23 -17.72
CA TYR A 67 -0.03 3.65 -17.39
C TYR A 67 -0.10 3.90 -15.89
N ASP A 68 0.10 2.86 -15.09
CA ASP A 68 0.06 2.96 -13.64
C ASP A 68 1.47 3.26 -13.10
N PRO A 69 1.74 4.51 -12.67
CA PRO A 69 3.07 4.88 -12.20
C PRO A 69 3.49 4.13 -10.93
N ILE A 70 2.53 3.71 -10.10
CA ILE A 70 2.80 2.97 -8.86
C ILE A 70 3.22 1.54 -9.21
N HIS A 71 2.48 0.88 -10.11
CA HIS A 71 2.85 -0.45 -10.61
C HIS A 71 4.25 -0.43 -11.26
N LEU A 72 4.49 0.53 -12.15
CA LEU A 72 5.79 0.67 -12.82
C LEU A 72 6.93 0.90 -11.81
N GLY A 73 6.69 1.70 -10.78
CA GLY A 73 7.62 1.93 -9.67
C GLY A 73 7.97 0.63 -8.94
N PHE A 74 6.98 -0.18 -8.56
CA PHE A 74 7.21 -1.47 -7.90
C PHE A 74 7.99 -2.44 -8.79
N VAL A 75 7.62 -2.57 -10.06
CA VAL A 75 8.34 -3.44 -11.01
C VAL A 75 9.80 -3.00 -11.16
N GLY A 76 10.04 -1.69 -11.25
CA GLY A 76 11.39 -1.12 -11.29
C GLY A 76 12.21 -1.43 -10.04
N LEU A 77 11.60 -1.22 -8.86
CA LEU A 77 12.23 -1.51 -7.57
C LEU A 77 12.56 -3.00 -7.41
N VAL A 78 11.62 -3.90 -7.73
CA VAL A 78 11.84 -5.35 -7.67
C VAL A 78 12.97 -5.75 -8.61
N LYS A 79 13.00 -5.22 -9.84
CA LYS A 79 14.11 -5.47 -10.79
C LYS A 79 15.45 -4.99 -10.23
N LEU A 80 15.48 -3.84 -9.56
CA LEU A 80 16.69 -3.32 -8.93
C LEU A 80 17.15 -4.20 -7.76
N LEU A 81 16.23 -4.58 -6.87
CA LEU A 81 16.55 -5.40 -5.70
C LEU A 81 17.00 -6.82 -6.09
N ARG A 82 16.38 -7.41 -7.12
CA ARG A 82 16.81 -8.73 -7.66
C ARG A 82 18.21 -8.71 -8.27
N ARG A 83 18.70 -7.55 -8.71
CA ARG A 83 20.08 -7.40 -9.19
C ARG A 83 21.08 -7.27 -8.05
N HIS A 84 20.62 -7.04 -6.83
CA HIS A 84 21.49 -6.89 -5.68
C HIS A 84 21.92 -8.29 -5.17
N PRO A 85 23.23 -8.58 -5.12
CA PRO A 85 23.73 -9.94 -4.86
C PRO A 85 23.42 -10.47 -3.44
N ALA A 86 22.96 -9.61 -2.53
CA ALA A 86 22.61 -9.96 -1.15
C ALA A 86 21.12 -10.23 -0.91
N ILE A 87 20.25 -10.07 -1.92
CA ILE A 87 18.79 -10.25 -1.76
C ILE A 87 18.38 -11.56 -2.41
N THR A 88 18.30 -12.62 -1.61
CA THR A 88 17.70 -13.89 -2.01
C THR A 88 16.19 -13.79 -1.81
N ILE A 89 15.42 -13.75 -2.90
CA ILE A 89 13.96 -13.85 -2.81
C ILE A 89 13.64 -15.33 -2.58
N ILE A 90 12.97 -15.61 -1.47
CA ILE A 90 12.41 -16.93 -1.19
C ILE A 90 11.08 -16.97 -1.94
N ASP A 91 11.04 -17.74 -3.02
CA ASP A 91 9.79 -18.06 -3.69
C ASP A 91 9.10 -19.16 -2.87
N ASP A 92 7.92 -18.86 -2.33
CA ASP A 92 7.03 -19.81 -1.63
C ASP A 92 6.25 -20.69 -2.62
#